data_AF-A0A4Y2M0W1-F1
#
_entry.id   AF-A0A4Y2M0W1-F1
#
_cell.length_a   1.000
_cell.length_b   1.000
_cell.length_c   1.000
_cell.angle_alpha   90.00
_cell.angle_beta   90.00
_cell.angle_gamma   90.00
#
_symmetry.space_group_name_H-M   'P 1'
#
loop_
_entity.id
_entity.type
_entity.pdbx_description
1 polymer ?
#
loop_
_entity_poly.entity_id
_entity_poly.type
_entity_poly.pdbx_seq_one_letter_code
_entity_poly.pdbx_strand_id
1 'polypeptide(L)'
;MDKYQHLCRITGKTWGINKNIRKLLYKTVIERTLCHGEAAWGHNMISRLQKKLNSIQCLFLLYITSVYRTTPTAALQLVTGLQPVHLQIQTTYARARSSYNFFTVVFSPTDYERKSSGIHIHPHNFLLHNQISFAENHRLRSQGYMY
;
A
#
# COMPACT_ATOMS: atom_id res chain seq x y z
N MET A 1 -14.60 -3.60 -1.54
CA MET A 1 -15.63 -4.17 -0.64
C MET A 1 -15.48 -5.69 -0.57
N ASP A 2 -15.07 -6.32 -1.67
CA ASP A 2 -14.88 -7.78 -1.82
C ASP A 2 -13.98 -8.41 -0.75
N LYS A 3 -12.87 -7.75 -0.38
CA LYS A 3 -11.96 -8.23 0.68
C LYS A 3 -12.68 -8.47 2.03
N TYR A 4 -13.64 -7.63 2.40
CA TYR A 4 -14.41 -7.79 3.63
C TYR A 4 -15.36 -8.98 3.54
N GLN A 5 -16.03 -9.16 2.40
CA GLN A 5 -16.96 -10.28 2.19
C GLN A 5 -16.24 -11.63 2.19
N HIS A 6 -15.05 -11.71 1.60
CA HIS A 6 -14.21 -12.92 1.66
C HIS A 6 -13.84 -13.27 3.10
N LEU A 7 -13.44 -12.29 3.91
CA LEU A 7 -13.13 -12.50 5.32
C LEU A 7 -14.36 -13.01 6.10
N CYS A 8 -15.52 -12.39 5.90
CA CYS A 8 -16.78 -12.84 6.51
C CYS A 8 -17.18 -14.26 6.12
N ARG A 9 -16.89 -14.72 4.89
CA ARG A 9 -17.19 -16.10 4.44
C ARG A 9 -16.33 -17.16 5.13
N ILE A 10 -15.09 -16.82 5.47
CA ILE A 10 -14.13 -17.78 6.05
C ILE A 10 -14.37 -17.98 7.56
N THR A 11 -15.17 -17.13 8.20
CA THR A 11 -15.38 -17.19 9.66
C THR A 11 -16.84 -17.41 10.04
N GLY A 12 -17.14 -18.58 10.60
CA GLY A 12 -18.38 -18.83 11.33
C GLY A 12 -18.33 -18.25 12.76
N LYS A 13 -19.50 -18.06 13.39
CA LYS A 13 -19.62 -17.55 14.77
C LYS A 13 -18.92 -18.46 15.81
N THR A 14 -18.81 -19.75 15.53
CA THR A 14 -18.33 -20.80 16.47
C THR A 14 -17.13 -21.61 15.99
N TRP A 15 -16.78 -21.59 14.69
CA TRP A 15 -15.70 -22.42 14.11
C TRP A 15 -14.74 -21.60 13.22
N GLY A 16 -14.62 -20.30 13.48
CA GLY A 16 -13.84 -19.37 12.67
C GLY A 16 -12.45 -19.02 13.22
N ILE A 17 -11.77 -18.15 12.48
CA ILE A 17 -10.45 -17.60 12.80
C ILE A 17 -10.48 -16.85 14.15
N ASN A 18 -9.50 -17.12 15.02
CA ASN A 18 -9.34 -16.49 16.34
C ASN A 18 -9.30 -14.94 16.23
N LYS A 19 -9.92 -14.24 17.19
CA LYS A 19 -9.89 -12.77 17.31
C LYS A 19 -8.48 -12.18 17.16
N ASN A 20 -7.45 -12.82 17.71
CA ASN A 20 -6.07 -12.37 17.59
C ASN A 20 -5.56 -12.46 16.15
N ILE A 21 -5.86 -13.54 15.43
CA ILE A 21 -5.51 -13.71 14.02
C ILE A 21 -6.29 -12.71 13.15
N ARG A 22 -7.58 -12.49 13.43
CA ARG A 22 -8.37 -11.45 12.73
C ARG A 22 -7.78 -10.05 12.94
N LYS A 23 -7.37 -9.73 14.17
CA LYS A 23 -6.68 -8.46 14.49
C LYS A 23 -5.33 -8.35 13.79
N LEU A 24 -4.58 -9.45 13.69
CA LEU A 24 -3.32 -9.51 12.95
C LEU A 24 -3.54 -9.21 11.46
N LEU A 25 -4.48 -9.90 10.82
CA LEU A 25 -4.83 -9.67 9.41
C LEU A 25 -5.24 -8.23 9.12
N TYR A 26 -5.97 -7.60 10.05
CA TYR A 26 -6.30 -6.19 9.93
C TYR A 26 -5.05 -5.31 9.91
N LYS A 27 -4.14 -5.48 10.89
CA LYS A 27 -2.90 -4.69 10.97
C LYS A 27 -1.96 -4.92 9.79
N THR A 28 -1.85 -6.15 9.30
CA THR A 28 -0.86 -6.48 8.26
C THR A 28 -1.37 -6.22 6.85
N VAL A 29 -2.66 -6.45 6.58
CA VAL A 29 -3.21 -6.33 5.22
C VAL A 29 -4.00 -5.05 5.06
N ILE A 30 -5.00 -4.83 5.91
CA ILE A 30 -5.98 -3.74 5.72
C ILE A 30 -5.35 -2.40 6.05
N GLU A 31 -4.73 -2.28 7.22
CA GLU A 31 -4.04 -1.06 7.66
C GLU A 31 -2.95 -0.67 6.66
N ARG A 32 -2.14 -1.62 6.18
CA ARG A 32 -1.11 -1.37 5.15
C ARG A 32 -1.72 -0.93 3.82
N THR A 33 -2.81 -1.58 3.38
CA THR A 33 -3.51 -1.18 2.14
C THR A 33 -4.05 0.25 2.24
N LEU A 34 -4.59 0.64 3.41
CA LEU A 34 -5.11 1.99 3.63
C LEU A 34 -3.97 3.01 3.76
N CYS A 35 -2.89 2.65 4.43
CA CYS A 35 -1.71 3.51 4.59
C CYS A 35 -0.96 3.72 3.29
N HIS A 36 -1.03 2.82 2.31
CA HIS A 36 -0.43 3.03 0.98
C HIS A 36 -1.05 4.18 0.18
N GLY A 37 -2.24 4.65 0.57
CA GLY A 37 -2.85 5.86 0.01
C GLY A 37 -2.36 7.15 0.66
N GLU A 38 -1.37 7.11 1.56
CA GLU A 38 -0.83 8.27 2.26
C GLU A 38 -0.23 9.30 1.30
N ALA A 39 0.45 8.85 0.24
CA ALA A 39 1.02 9.76 -0.76
C ALA A 39 -0.06 10.59 -1.46
N ALA A 40 -1.23 9.99 -1.70
CA ALA A 40 -2.33 10.67 -2.39
C ALA A 40 -3.10 11.64 -1.48
N TRP A 41 -3.36 11.26 -0.22
CA TRP A 41 -4.31 11.99 0.63
C TRP A 41 -3.74 12.50 1.96
N GLY A 42 -2.50 12.14 2.32
CA GLY A 42 -1.89 12.51 3.60
C GLY A 42 -1.69 14.02 3.76
N HIS A 43 -1.41 14.72 2.67
CA HIS A 43 -1.19 16.18 2.67
C HIS A 43 -2.46 17.00 2.98
N ASN A 44 -3.64 16.48 2.60
CA ASN A 44 -4.93 17.17 2.73
C ASN A 44 -6.02 16.16 3.13
N MET A 45 -6.02 15.77 4.39
CA MET A 45 -6.99 14.82 4.93
C MET A 45 -8.36 15.48 5.19
N ILE A 46 -9.18 15.55 4.14
CA ILE A 46 -10.53 16.16 4.20
C ILE A 46 -11.45 15.37 5.14
N SER A 47 -12.33 16.06 5.88
CA SER A 47 -13.34 15.44 6.77
C SER A 47 -14.19 14.36 6.08
N ARG A 48 -14.55 14.54 4.81
CA ARG A 48 -15.26 13.54 4.00
C ARG A 48 -14.46 12.25 3.83
N LEU A 49 -13.15 12.35 3.63
CA LEU A 49 -12.26 11.20 3.53
C LEU A 49 -12.12 10.49 4.88
N GLN A 50 -11.94 11.26 5.97
CA GLN A 50 -11.89 10.69 7.32
C GLN A 50 -13.16 9.89 7.66
N LYS A 51 -14.35 10.41 7.32
CA LYS A 51 -15.62 9.69 7.49
C LYS A 51 -15.65 8.38 6.70
N LYS A 52 -15.18 8.38 5.45
CA LYS A 52 -15.07 7.15 4.62
C LYS A 52 -14.09 6.15 5.23
N LEU A 53 -12.92 6.60 5.65
CA LEU A 53 -11.90 5.77 6.29
C LEU A 53 -12.42 5.15 7.60
N ASN A 54 -13.11 5.94 8.42
CA ASN A 54 -13.74 5.46 9.66
C ASN A 54 -14.86 4.45 9.38
N SER A 55 -15.65 4.63 8.31
CA SER A 55 -16.65 3.65 7.89
C SER A 55 -16.02 2.32 7.48
N ILE A 56 -14.95 2.37 6.68
CA ILE A 56 -14.18 1.18 6.29
C ILE A 56 -13.58 0.49 7.53
N GLN A 57 -12.94 1.26 8.43
CA GLN A 57 -12.37 0.73 9.66
C GLN A 57 -13.43 0.08 10.55
N CYS A 58 -14.61 0.70 10.70
CA CYS A 58 -15.71 0.17 11.51
C CYS A 58 -16.16 -1.22 11.04
N LEU A 59 -16.27 -1.45 9.73
CA LEU A 59 -16.61 -2.77 9.18
C LEU A 59 -15.62 -3.85 9.63
N PHE A 60 -14.32 -3.57 9.55
CA PHE A 60 -13.30 -4.52 9.99
C PHE A 60 -13.27 -4.70 11.50
N LEU A 61 -13.50 -3.63 12.28
CA LEU A 61 -13.59 -3.72 13.73
C LEU A 61 -14.75 -4.62 14.17
N LEU A 62 -15.92 -4.48 13.55
CA LEU A 62 -17.07 -5.36 13.79
C LEU A 62 -16.76 -6.82 13.44
N TYR A 63 -16.04 -7.06 12.36
CA TYR A 63 -15.58 -8.40 12.00
C TYR A 63 -14.62 -9.00 13.05
N ILE A 64 -13.67 -8.21 13.57
CA ILE A 64 -12.70 -8.66 14.57
C ILE A 64 -13.39 -8.94 15.91
N THR A 65 -14.24 -8.04 16.38
CA THR A 65 -14.87 -8.13 17.70
C THR A 65 -16.11 -8.99 17.73
N SER A 66 -16.76 -9.23 16.58
CA SER A 66 -18.02 -9.98 16.46
C SER A 66 -19.16 -9.38 17.31
N VAL A 67 -19.16 -8.05 17.51
CA VAL A 67 -20.18 -7.31 18.28
C VAL A 67 -21.28 -6.79 17.34
N TYR A 68 -22.41 -6.34 17.91
CA TYR A 68 -23.52 -5.71 17.19
C TYR A 68 -23.08 -4.55 16.29
N ARG A 69 -23.78 -4.40 15.16
CA ARG A 69 -23.51 -3.34 14.16
C ARG A 69 -23.70 -1.92 14.69
N THR A 70 -24.49 -1.73 15.74
CA THR A 70 -24.79 -0.42 16.35
C THR A 70 -23.75 0.02 17.38
N THR A 71 -22.75 -0.80 17.69
CA THR A 71 -21.71 -0.43 18.66
C THR A 71 -20.87 0.74 18.16
N PRO A 72 -20.65 1.79 18.97
CA PRO A 72 -19.85 2.95 18.57
C PRO A 72 -18.42 2.56 18.16
N THR A 73 -17.93 3.13 17.04
CA THR A 73 -16.58 2.87 16.52
C THR A 73 -15.48 3.17 17.54
N ALA A 74 -15.65 4.22 18.35
CA ALA A 74 -14.69 4.59 19.40
C ALA A 74 -14.56 3.50 20.48
N ALA A 75 -15.69 2.89 20.89
CA ALA A 75 -15.69 1.78 21.83
C ALA A 75 -15.01 0.55 21.22
N LEU A 76 -15.24 0.26 19.93
CA LEU A 76 -14.58 -0.82 19.23
C LEU A 76 -13.06 -0.62 19.14
N GLN A 77 -12.59 0.61 18.88
CA GLN A 77 -11.16 0.95 18.86
C GLN A 77 -10.52 0.72 20.22
N LEU A 78 -11.18 1.13 21.31
CA LEU A 78 -10.71 0.90 22.67
C LEU A 78 -10.59 -0.59 23.00
N VAL A 79 -11.66 -1.36 22.78
CA VAL A 79 -11.71 -2.81 23.07
C VAL A 79 -10.71 -3.60 22.21
N THR A 80 -10.45 -3.14 20.98
CA THR A 80 -9.47 -3.79 20.10
C THR A 80 -8.04 -3.28 20.33
N GLY A 81 -7.85 -2.14 20.99
CA GLY A 81 -6.56 -1.46 21.09
C GLY A 81 -6.00 -1.09 19.71
N LEU A 82 -6.87 -0.65 18.80
CA LEU A 82 -6.50 -0.22 17.44
C LEU A 82 -6.65 1.29 17.31
N GLN A 83 -5.63 1.94 16.77
CA GLN A 83 -5.63 3.38 16.56
C GLN A 83 -6.58 3.74 15.40
N PRO A 84 -7.23 4.92 15.42
CA PRO A 84 -7.94 5.44 14.26
C PRO A 84 -7.04 5.50 13.01
N VAL A 85 -7.52 4.96 11.89
CA VAL A 85 -6.71 4.79 10.68
C VAL A 85 -6.25 6.12 10.07
N HIS A 86 -7.06 7.18 10.21
CA HIS A 86 -6.70 8.51 9.71
C HIS A 86 -5.46 9.08 10.42
N LEU A 87 -5.27 8.75 11.71
CA LEU A 87 -4.07 9.13 12.47
C LEU A 87 -2.87 8.32 11.97
N GLN A 88 -3.03 7.02 11.75
CA GLN A 88 -1.97 6.17 11.22
C GLN A 88 -1.50 6.63 9.84
N ILE A 89 -2.43 7.02 8.96
CA ILE A 89 -2.09 7.59 7.64
C ILE A 89 -1.32 8.90 7.80
N GLN A 90 -1.74 9.80 8.68
CA GLN A 90 -1.03 11.05 8.96
C GLN A 90 0.38 10.80 9.50
N THR A 91 0.54 9.87 10.44
CA THR A 91 1.85 9.48 10.97
C THR A 91 2.74 8.87 9.89
N THR A 92 2.19 8.00 9.05
CA THR A 92 2.93 7.36 7.94
C THR A 92 3.35 8.40 6.90
N TYR A 93 2.44 9.31 6.55
CA TYR A 93 2.71 10.43 5.67
C TYR A 93 3.82 11.34 6.20
N ALA A 94 3.74 11.74 7.48
CA ALA A 94 4.75 12.58 8.12
C ALA A 94 6.12 11.89 8.15
N ARG A 95 6.15 10.58 8.43
CA ARG A 95 7.38 9.77 8.37
C ARG A 95 7.94 9.69 6.95
N ALA A 96 7.10 9.46 5.96
CA ALA A 96 7.51 9.45 4.55
C ALA A 96 8.03 10.81 4.06
N ARG A 97 7.61 11.90 4.71
CA ARG A 97 8.09 13.27 4.47
C ARG A 97 9.25 13.71 5.37
N SER A 98 9.69 12.86 6.28
CA SER A 98 10.85 13.17 7.10
C SER A 98 12.11 12.77 6.35
N SER A 99 13.13 13.62 6.39
CA SER A 99 14.46 13.19 5.97
C SER A 99 15.02 12.18 6.98
N TYR A 100 15.83 11.25 6.52
CA TYR A 100 16.54 10.32 7.39
C TYR A 100 17.98 10.11 6.94
N ASN A 101 18.86 9.84 7.90
CA ASN A 101 20.26 9.56 7.64
C ASN A 101 20.47 8.05 7.52
N PHE A 102 21.12 7.63 6.44
CA PHE A 102 21.62 6.27 6.26
C PHE A 102 23.15 6.33 6.08
N PHE A 103 23.88 5.93 7.12
CA PHE A 103 25.32 6.20 7.23
C PHE A 103 25.63 7.70 7.07
N THR A 104 26.42 8.06 6.05
CA THR A 104 26.81 9.43 5.73
C THR A 104 25.88 10.11 4.72
N VAL A 105 24.85 9.40 4.23
CA VAL A 105 23.95 9.91 3.20
C VAL A 105 22.64 10.35 3.83
N VAL A 106 22.25 11.60 3.57
CA VAL A 106 20.94 12.15 3.92
C VAL A 106 19.97 11.81 2.79
N PHE A 107 18.85 11.17 3.13
CA PHE A 107 17.75 10.94 2.21
C PHE A 107 16.63 11.92 2.53
N SER A 108 16.32 12.82 1.60
CA SER A 108 15.21 13.76 1.68
C SER A 108 14.07 13.32 0.75
N PRO A 109 12.80 13.57 1.11
CA PRO A 109 11.67 13.29 0.21
C PRO A 109 11.77 13.96 -1.15
N THR A 110 12.46 15.10 -1.22
CA THR A 110 12.70 15.84 -2.47
C THR A 110 13.55 15.07 -3.47
N ASP A 111 14.34 14.10 -3.03
CA ASP A 111 15.31 13.40 -3.87
C ASP A 111 14.63 12.39 -4.80
N TYR A 112 13.46 11.89 -4.39
CA TYR A 112 12.67 10.90 -5.14
C TYR A 112 11.27 11.38 -5.52
N GLU A 113 10.65 12.31 -4.80
CA GLU A 113 9.38 12.94 -5.18
C GLU A 113 9.62 14.09 -6.20
N ARG A 114 10.27 13.81 -7.33
CA ARG A 114 10.38 14.79 -8.41
C ARG A 114 8.96 15.13 -8.87
N LYS A 115 8.48 16.33 -8.55
CA LYS A 115 7.23 16.86 -9.10
C LYS A 115 7.38 16.88 -10.61
N SER A 116 6.72 15.97 -11.31
CA SER A 116 6.61 16.06 -12.77
C SER A 116 5.83 17.34 -13.08
N SER A 117 6.52 18.39 -13.54
CA SER A 117 5.85 19.47 -14.26
C SER A 117 5.08 18.82 -15.41
N GLY A 118 3.78 19.11 -15.49
CA GLY A 118 2.82 18.35 -16.28
C GLY A 118 3.28 17.96 -17.69
N ILE A 119 2.93 16.72 -18.07
CA ILE A 119 2.65 16.24 -19.43
C ILE A 119 3.49 16.88 -20.55
N HIS A 120 4.81 16.72 -20.51
CA HIS A 120 5.67 16.87 -21.71
C HIS A 120 6.56 15.64 -21.94
N ILE A 121 6.27 14.53 -21.25
CA ILE A 121 6.95 13.26 -21.51
C ILE A 121 6.09 12.50 -22.51
N HIS A 122 6.32 12.73 -23.80
CA HIS A 122 5.80 11.87 -24.85
C HIS A 122 6.37 10.45 -24.62
N PRO A 123 5.58 9.36 -24.79
CA PRO A 123 6.05 7.98 -24.55
C PRO A 123 7.37 7.62 -25.26
N HIS A 124 7.64 8.26 -26.40
CA HIS A 124 8.88 8.10 -27.17
C HIS A 124 10.15 8.69 -26.51
N ASN A 125 10.01 9.64 -25.58
CA ASN A 125 11.13 10.29 -24.88
C ASN A 125 11.65 9.45 -23.70
N PHE A 126 11.03 8.30 -23.40
CA PHE A 126 11.65 7.25 -22.61
C PHE A 126 12.75 6.59 -23.45
N LEU A 127 13.85 7.32 -23.69
CA LEU A 127 15.02 6.75 -24.34
C LEU A 127 15.53 5.59 -23.49
N LEU A 128 15.47 4.41 -24.10
CA LEU A 128 16.00 3.13 -23.63
C LEU A 128 17.54 3.22 -23.55
N HIS A 129 18.08 3.95 -22.58
CA HIS A 129 19.54 4.05 -22.40
C HIS A 129 20.17 2.70 -21.99
N ASN A 130 19.36 1.70 -21.63
CA ASN A 130 19.82 0.36 -21.25
C ASN A 130 19.15 -0.77 -22.05
N GLN A 131 18.92 -0.58 -23.35
CA GLN A 131 18.62 -1.75 -24.19
C GLN A 131 19.88 -2.60 -24.35
N ILE A 132 19.82 -3.84 -23.84
CA ILE A 132 20.81 -4.89 -24.09
C ILE A 132 20.83 -5.11 -25.61
N SER A 133 21.89 -4.64 -26.28
CA SER A 133 22.08 -4.91 -27.70
C SER A 133 22.31 -6.40 -27.89
N PHE A 134 21.38 -7.08 -28.55
CA PHE A 134 21.66 -8.40 -29.12
C PHE A 134 22.58 -8.19 -30.32
N ALA A 135 23.88 -8.11 -30.05
CA ALA A 135 24.88 -8.29 -31.10
C ALA A 135 24.82 -9.76 -31.52
N GLU A 136 24.22 -10.01 -32.68
CA GLU A 136 24.18 -11.31 -33.32
C GLU A 136 25.62 -11.71 -33.70
N ASN A 137 26.20 -12.60 -32.90
CA ASN A 137 27.53 -13.16 -33.14
C ASN A 137 27.47 -14.13 -34.33
N HIS A 138 27.53 -13.62 -35.55
CA HIS A 138 27.82 -14.46 -36.70
C HIS A 138 29.31 -14.82 -36.72
N ARG A 139 29.66 -15.95 -36.09
CA ARG A 139 30.90 -16.66 -36.38
C ARG A 139 30.66 -18.15 -36.56
N LEU A 140 31.07 -18.58 -37.77
CA LEU A 140 31.51 -19.90 -38.23
C LEU A 140 30.46 -20.86 -38.82
N ARG A 141 30.50 -21.01 -40.15
CA ARG A 141 30.55 -22.34 -40.76
C ARG A 141 31.26 -22.35 -42.13
N SER A 142 32.49 -22.83 -42.09
CA SER A 142 33.11 -23.77 -43.05
C SER A 142 32.77 -23.62 -44.54
N GLN A 143 33.69 -23.07 -45.34
CA GLN A 143 33.77 -23.40 -46.77
C GLN A 143 34.88 -24.44 -46.98
N GLY A 144 34.48 -25.60 -47.49
CA GLY A 144 35.34 -26.62 -48.06
C GLY A 144 34.59 -27.36 -49.17
N TYR A 145 35.28 -27.54 -50.31
CA TYR A 145 35.01 -28.41 -51.48
C TYR A 145 33.97 -27.88 -52.50
N MET A 146 34.12 -27.85 -53.85
CA MET A 146 35.08 -28.27 -54.91
C MET A 146 34.80 -27.35 -56.14
N TYR A 147 35.70 -27.07 -57.11
CA TYR A 147 36.51 -27.92 -58.00
C TYR A 147 37.89 -27.32 -58.24
#